data_AF-A0A2J0YSK4-F1
#
_entry.id   AF-A0A2J0YSK4-F1
#
_cell.length_a   1.000
_cell.length_b   1.000
_cell.length_c   1.000
_cell.angle_alpha   90.00
_cell.angle_beta   90.00
_cell.angle_gamma   90.00
#
_symmetry.space_group_name_H-M   'P 1'
#
loop_
_entity.id
_entity.type
_entity.pdbx_description
1 polymer ?
#
loop_
_entity_poly.entity_id
_entity_poly.type
_entity_poly.pdbx_seq_one_letter_code
_entity_poly.pdbx_strand_id
1 'polypeptide(L)'
;QVKNGYLKPYKDRRDIEKKPATKKDSLLWLASAEDKFFLQIQGSGTVQLPDESIVHVGYAGNNGKPYVSIGKVLKESGELKKVSMETIRQWLADHPEKQEWLFNQNPRYIFFRENDEGAITAQGVPATAGRTLAV
;
A
#
# COMPACT_ATOMS: atom_id res chain seq x y z
N GLN A 1 -19.50 2.10 1.37
CA GLN A 1 -19.89 2.67 2.67
C GLN A 1 -21.39 2.90 2.66
N VAL A 2 -22.11 2.47 3.68
CA VAL A 2 -23.54 2.77 3.81
C VAL A 2 -23.68 4.18 4.38
N LYS A 3 -24.39 5.06 3.66
CA LYS A 3 -24.72 6.41 4.12
C LYS A 3 -26.20 6.66 3.86
N ASN A 4 -26.96 6.94 4.93
CA ASN A 4 -28.40 7.16 4.89
C ASN A 4 -29.15 6.01 4.20
N GLY A 5 -28.76 4.76 4.47
CA GLY A 5 -29.36 3.56 3.85
C GLY A 5 -28.85 3.22 2.44
N TYR A 6 -28.05 4.08 1.80
CA TYR A 6 -27.52 3.84 0.46
C TYR A 6 -26.07 3.36 0.48
N LEU A 7 -25.77 2.35 -0.33
CA LEU A 7 -24.39 1.93 -0.58
C LEU A 7 -23.71 2.93 -1.53
N LYS A 8 -22.77 3.71 -0.99
CA LYS A 8 -21.92 4.63 -1.77
C LYS A 8 -20.50 4.07 -1.93
N PRO A 9 -19.78 4.40 -3.01
CA PRO A 9 -18.36 4.08 -3.13
C PRO A 9 -17.57 4.53 -1.90
N TYR A 10 -16.56 3.75 -1.52
CA TYR A 10 -15.65 4.13 -0.45
C TYR A 10 -14.72 5.27 -0.91
N LYS A 11 -14.07 5.92 0.06
CA LYS A 11 -13.12 7.03 -0.19
C LYS A 11 -11.93 6.55 -1.04
N ASP A 12 -11.42 7.42 -1.90
CA ASP A 12 -10.14 7.17 -2.59
C ASP A 12 -8.95 7.39 -1.63
N ARG A 13 -7.75 7.04 -2.07
CA ARG A 13 -6.51 7.24 -1.30
C ARG A 13 -6.35 8.67 -0.80
N ARG A 14 -6.51 9.65 -1.68
CA ARG A 14 -6.35 11.07 -1.35
C ARG A 14 -7.30 11.48 -0.22
N ASP A 15 -8.56 11.06 -0.28
CA ASP A 15 -9.56 11.36 0.75
C ASP A 15 -9.35 10.60 2.06
N ILE A 16 -8.68 9.44 2.02
CA ILE A 16 -8.28 8.69 3.23
C ILE A 16 -7.10 9.41 3.90
N GLU A 17 -6.07 9.77 3.13
CA GLU A 17 -4.82 10.36 3.65
C GLU A 17 -4.98 11.83 4.10
N LYS A 18 -6.02 12.55 3.66
CA LYS A 18 -6.34 13.92 4.11
C LYS A 18 -6.49 14.08 5.63
N LYS A 19 -6.83 13.01 6.35
CA LYS A 19 -6.98 13.02 7.79
C LYS A 19 -5.99 12.03 8.40
N PRO A 20 -5.14 12.47 9.35
CA PRO A 20 -4.26 11.55 10.07
C PRO A 20 -5.07 10.41 10.69
N ALA A 21 -4.58 9.18 10.51
CA ALA A 21 -5.18 8.03 11.16
C ALA A 21 -5.00 8.14 12.69
N THR A 22 -6.04 7.79 13.44
CA THR A 22 -5.97 7.78 14.90
C THR A 22 -5.45 6.43 15.40
N LYS A 23 -5.14 6.32 16.70
CA LYS A 23 -4.76 5.03 17.30
C LYS A 23 -5.83 3.94 17.12
N LYS A 24 -7.10 4.33 16.96
CA LYS A 24 -8.20 3.38 16.74
C LYS A 24 -8.27 2.87 15.29
N ASP A 25 -7.67 3.59 14.35
CA ASP A 25 -7.73 3.30 12.91
C ASP A 25 -6.44 2.65 12.37
N SER A 26 -5.41 2.54 13.21
CA SER A 26 -4.07 2.12 12.84
C SER A 26 -3.66 0.85 13.58
N LEU A 27 -3.10 -0.11 12.84
CA LEU A 27 -2.39 -1.26 13.42
C LEU A 27 -0.98 -0.83 13.86
N LEU A 28 -0.25 -0.19 12.94
CA LEU A 28 1.14 0.24 13.11
C LEU A 28 1.35 1.58 12.40
N TRP A 29 2.39 2.32 12.82
CA TRP A 29 2.87 3.51 12.12
C TRP A 29 4.23 3.18 11.51
N LEU A 30 4.36 3.35 10.20
CA LEU A 30 5.63 3.20 9.50
C LEU A 30 6.34 4.55 9.44
N ALA A 31 7.67 4.53 9.56
CA ALA A 31 8.50 5.72 9.47
C ALA A 31 8.50 6.35 8.06
N SER A 32 8.19 5.56 7.03
CA SER A 32 8.20 5.97 5.64
C SER A 32 6.83 5.82 4.99
N ALA A 33 6.33 6.91 4.40
CA ALA A 33 5.10 6.90 3.59
C ALA A 33 5.30 6.06 2.32
N GLU A 34 6.52 5.99 1.80
CA GLU A 34 6.90 5.17 0.66
C GLU A 34 6.81 3.68 1.00
N ASP A 35 7.35 3.24 2.15
CA ASP A 35 7.25 1.84 2.56
C ASP A 35 5.80 1.45 2.83
N LYS A 36 4.99 2.35 3.41
CA LYS A 36 3.54 2.16 3.52
C LYS A 36 2.89 1.96 2.16
N PHE A 37 3.26 2.76 1.16
CA PHE A 37 2.70 2.66 -0.18
C PHE A 37 3.10 1.36 -0.87
N PHE A 38 4.38 0.96 -0.81
CA PHE A 38 4.84 -0.30 -1.38
C PHE A 38 4.26 -1.52 -0.67
N LEU A 39 4.12 -1.47 0.65
CA LEU A 39 3.44 -2.52 1.41
C LEU A 39 2.00 -2.71 0.90
N GLN A 40 1.29 -1.63 0.58
CA GLN A 40 -0.03 -1.69 -0.05
C GLN A 40 0.00 -2.26 -1.47
N ILE A 41 1.05 -2.04 -2.25
CA ILE A 41 1.19 -2.67 -3.57
C ILE A 41 1.39 -4.19 -3.41
N GLN A 42 2.24 -4.62 -2.47
CA GLN A 42 2.55 -6.03 -2.26
C GLN A 42 1.40 -6.79 -1.57
N GLY A 43 0.61 -6.11 -0.74
CA GLY A 43 -0.55 -6.67 -0.05
C GLY A 43 -0.23 -7.42 1.25
N SER A 44 1.04 -7.70 1.54
CA SER A 44 1.51 -8.24 2.82
C SER A 44 2.95 -7.82 3.08
N GLY A 45 3.38 -7.89 4.33
CA GLY A 45 4.76 -7.64 4.69
C GLY A 45 5.06 -7.92 6.15
N THR A 46 6.33 -7.72 6.50
CA THR A 46 6.86 -7.90 7.84
C THR A 46 7.38 -6.56 8.32
N VAL A 47 7.00 -6.15 9.52
CA VAL A 47 7.41 -4.90 10.14
C VAL A 47 8.26 -5.22 11.37
N GLN A 48 9.49 -4.70 11.39
CA GLN A 48 10.35 -4.75 12.58
C GLN A 48 10.10 -3.50 13.42
N LEU A 49 9.78 -3.69 14.69
CA LEU A 49 9.55 -2.62 15.65
C LEU A 49 10.87 -2.16 16.31
N PRO A 50 10.88 -0.99 16.98
CA PRO A 50 12.09 -0.47 17.64
C PRO A 50 12.68 -1.38 18.72
N ASP A 51 11.87 -2.28 19.29
CA ASP A 51 12.29 -3.30 20.27
C ASP A 51 12.72 -4.62 19.61
N GLU A 52 12.97 -4.60 18.29
CA GLU A 52 13.32 -5.73 17.44
C GLU A 52 12.24 -6.80 17.25
N SER A 53 11.06 -6.63 17.88
CA SER A 53 9.95 -7.54 17.66
C SER A 53 9.41 -7.43 16.24
N ILE A 54 8.87 -8.55 15.74
CA ILE A 54 8.40 -8.68 14.37
C ILE A 54 6.88 -8.80 14.36
N VAL A 55 6.22 -7.98 13.54
CA VAL A 55 4.78 -8.07 13.26
C VAL A 55 4.57 -8.39 11.79
N HIS A 56 3.81 -9.44 11.50
CA HIS A 56 3.39 -9.74 10.13
C HIS A 56 2.03 -9.11 9.85
N VAL A 57 1.92 -8.44 8.71
CA VAL A 57 0.69 -7.81 8.26
C VAL A 57 0.28 -8.39 6.91
N GLY A 58 -0.98 -8.75 6.79
CA GLY A 58 -1.57 -9.32 5.58
C GLY A 58 -2.79 -8.53 5.12
N TYR A 59 -3.14 -8.70 3.86
CA TYR A 59 -4.31 -8.08 3.24
C TYR A 59 -5.60 -8.40 4.03
N ALA A 60 -6.37 -7.36 4.35
CA ALA A 60 -7.71 -7.49 4.95
C ALA A 60 -8.82 -6.99 4.01
N GLY A 61 -8.50 -6.08 3.09
CA GLY A 61 -9.50 -5.51 2.19
C GLY A 61 -8.96 -4.33 1.39
N ASN A 62 -9.81 -3.82 0.49
CA ASN A 62 -9.51 -2.60 -0.26
C ASN A 62 -10.75 -1.70 -0.37
N ASN A 63 -10.53 -0.45 -0.75
CA ASN A 63 -11.58 0.57 -0.89
C ASN A 63 -12.45 0.43 -2.17
N GLY A 64 -12.26 -0.62 -2.96
CA GLY A 64 -13.01 -0.90 -4.19
C GLY A 64 -12.61 -0.04 -5.39
N LYS A 65 -11.54 0.76 -5.30
CA LYS A 65 -11.08 1.63 -6.39
C LYS A 65 -10.10 0.89 -7.33
N PRO A 66 -10.02 1.29 -8.61
CA PRO A 66 -9.08 0.70 -9.57
C PRO A 66 -7.64 0.97 -9.15
N TYR A 67 -6.76 0.02 -9.42
CA TYR A 67 -5.33 0.22 -9.27
C TYR A 67 -4.79 1.06 -10.43
N VAL A 68 -3.90 2.01 -10.14
CA VAL A 68 -3.12 2.74 -11.14
C VAL A 68 -1.64 2.54 -10.84
N SER A 69 -0.86 2.15 -11.85
CA SER A 69 0.57 1.95 -11.73
C SER A 69 1.32 3.28 -11.75
N ILE A 70 1.94 3.65 -10.62
CA ILE A 70 2.76 4.87 -10.52
C ILE A 70 3.98 4.82 -11.44
N GLY A 71 4.52 3.63 -11.70
CA GLY A 71 5.62 3.45 -12.64
C GLY A 71 5.20 3.78 -14.08
N LYS A 72 3.98 3.37 -14.47
CA LYS A 72 3.39 3.75 -15.77
C LYS A 72 3.18 5.28 -15.83
N VAL A 73 2.67 5.89 -14.77
CA VAL A 73 2.51 7.35 -14.70
C VAL A 73 3.84 8.08 -14.94
N LEU A 74 4.89 7.70 -14.22
CA LEU A 74 6.22 8.31 -14.37
C LEU A 74 6.79 8.14 -15.79
N LYS A 75 6.51 7.00 -16.42
CA LYS A 75 6.92 6.78 -17.81
C LYS A 75 6.15 7.65 -18.79
N GLU A 76 4.83 7.73 -18.64
CA GLU A 76 3.97 8.53 -19.52
C GLU A 76 4.17 10.04 -19.34
N SER A 77 4.52 10.49 -18.14
CA SER A 77 4.88 11.89 -17.87
C SER A 77 6.30 12.26 -18.32
N GLY A 78 7.10 11.30 -18.77
CA GLY A 78 8.50 11.53 -19.18
C GLY A 78 9.50 11.69 -18.04
N GLU A 79 9.05 11.49 -16.80
CA GLU A 79 9.87 11.60 -15.57
C GLU A 79 10.87 10.43 -15.46
N LEU A 80 10.48 9.22 -15.91
CA LEU A 80 11.34 8.04 -15.95
C LEU A 80 11.29 7.32 -17.29
N LYS A 81 12.45 7.03 -17.88
CA LYS A 81 12.54 6.21 -19.11
C LYS A 81 12.47 4.70 -18.83
N LYS A 82 13.15 4.26 -17.77
CA LYS A 82 13.15 2.87 -17.29
C LYS A 82 12.47 2.85 -15.92
N VAL A 83 11.57 1.89 -15.73
CA VAL A 83 10.76 1.76 -14.52
C VAL A 83 11.09 0.45 -13.83
N SER A 84 11.73 0.56 -12.68
CA SER A 84 11.95 -0.47 -11.68
C SER A 84 11.67 0.10 -10.29
N MET A 85 11.53 -0.77 -9.28
CA MET A 85 11.34 -0.31 -7.91
C MET A 85 12.47 0.63 -7.46
N GLU A 86 13.72 0.26 -7.77
CA GLU A 86 14.91 1.08 -7.49
C GLU A 86 14.83 2.47 -8.14
N THR A 87 14.50 2.56 -9.43
CA THR A 87 14.38 3.87 -10.11
C THR A 87 13.24 4.72 -9.57
N ILE A 88 12.14 4.09 -9.12
CA ILE A 88 11.02 4.81 -8.49
C ILE A 88 11.45 5.34 -7.12
N ARG A 89 12.14 4.53 -6.31
CA ARG A 89 12.68 4.98 -5.01
C ARG A 89 13.63 6.15 -5.18
N GLN A 90 14.55 6.06 -6.16
CA GLN A 90 15.47 7.15 -6.46
C GLN A 90 14.72 8.41 -6.90
N TRP A 91 13.74 8.29 -7.80
CA TRP A 91 12.96 9.44 -8.25
C TRP A 91 12.19 10.11 -7.10
N LEU A 92 11.65 9.33 -6.17
CA LEU A 92 10.98 9.83 -4.96
C LEU A 92 11.94 10.56 -4.02
N ALA A 93 13.17 10.05 -3.87
CA ALA A 93 14.21 10.71 -3.09
C ALA A 93 14.65 12.04 -3.73
N ASP A 94 14.69 12.10 -5.06
CA ASP A 94 15.06 13.30 -5.82
C ASP A 94 13.92 14.34 -5.89
N HIS A 95 12.66 13.91 -5.72
CA HIS A 95 11.45 14.76 -5.83
C HIS A 95 10.48 14.57 -4.65
N PRO A 96 10.89 14.81 -3.40
CA PRO A 96 10.05 14.59 -2.22
C PRO A 96 8.75 15.42 -2.26
N GLU A 97 8.76 16.59 -2.91
CA GLU A 97 7.60 17.46 -3.09
C GLU A 97 6.54 16.86 -4.02
N LYS A 98 6.91 15.94 -4.92
CA LYS A 98 5.98 15.27 -5.84
C LYS A 98 5.46 13.94 -5.30
N GLN A 99 5.95 13.47 -4.14
CA GLN A 99 5.56 12.18 -3.56
C GLN A 99 4.04 12.06 -3.37
N GLU A 100 3.41 13.07 -2.76
CA GLU A 100 1.97 13.05 -2.51
C GLU A 100 1.18 13.01 -3.83
N TRP A 101 1.58 13.82 -4.81
CA TRP A 101 0.97 13.82 -6.14
C TRP A 101 1.05 12.45 -6.79
N LEU A 102 2.22 11.80 -6.74
CA LEU A 102 2.45 10.50 -7.37
C LEU A 102 1.61 9.41 -6.69
N PHE A 103 1.63 9.34 -5.35
CA PHE A 103 0.87 8.33 -4.63
C PHE A 103 -0.63 8.48 -4.86
N ASN A 104 -1.13 9.71 -4.93
CA ASN A 104 -2.54 10.01 -5.18
C ASN A 104 -3.01 9.66 -6.60
N GLN A 105 -2.10 9.35 -7.54
CA GLN A 105 -2.49 8.78 -8.84
C GLN A 105 -3.13 7.41 -8.70
N ASN A 106 -2.79 6.66 -7.64
CA ASN A 106 -3.39 5.37 -7.35
C ASN A 106 -4.54 5.54 -6.33
N PRO A 107 -5.82 5.60 -6.77
CA PRO A 107 -6.94 5.80 -5.85
C PRO A 107 -7.21 4.56 -4.97
N ARG A 108 -6.63 3.40 -5.32
CA ARG A 108 -6.76 2.17 -4.55
C ARG A 108 -6.03 2.27 -3.22
N TYR A 109 -6.72 1.89 -2.16
CA TYR A 109 -6.21 1.81 -0.79
C TYR A 109 -6.37 0.40 -0.26
N ILE A 110 -5.33 -0.13 0.39
CA ILE A 110 -5.31 -1.47 0.97
C ILE A 110 -5.32 -1.34 2.49
N PHE A 111 -6.21 -2.11 3.12
CA PHE A 111 -6.31 -2.26 4.57
C PHE A 111 -5.70 -3.60 4.96
N PHE A 112 -5.09 -3.63 6.15
CA PHE A 112 -4.35 -4.78 6.65
C PHE A 112 -4.99 -5.34 7.92
N ARG A 113 -4.54 -6.53 8.28
CA ARG A 113 -4.71 -7.17 9.58
C ARG A 113 -3.38 -7.81 9.98
N GLU A 114 -3.13 -7.92 11.27
CA GLU A 114 -2.03 -8.73 11.80
C GLU A 114 -2.29 -10.21 11.54
N ASN A 115 -1.22 -11.00 11.44
CA ASN A 115 -1.27 -12.45 11.42
C ASN A 115 0.02 -13.04 11.99
N ASP A 116 0.00 -14.32 12.36
CA ASP A 116 1.16 -15.02 12.94
C ASP A 116 1.95 -15.83 11.91
N GLU A 117 1.47 -15.93 10.67
CA GLU A 117 1.95 -16.89 9.66
C GLU A 117 2.70 -16.25 8.48
N GLY A 118 2.91 -14.93 8.51
CA GLY A 118 3.61 -14.19 7.46
C GLY A 118 2.74 -13.84 6.25
N ALA A 119 3.26 -14.05 5.04
CA ALA A 119 2.54 -13.74 3.81
C ALA A 119 1.44 -14.78 3.57
N ILE A 120 0.17 -14.36 3.63
CA ILE A 120 -0.99 -15.21 3.34
C ILE A 120 -1.49 -14.96 1.92
N THR A 121 -1.73 -16.03 1.17
CA THR A 121 -2.29 -15.98 -0.19
C THR A 121 -3.76 -15.59 -0.20
N ALA A 122 -4.31 -15.28 -1.37
CA ALA A 122 -5.75 -15.05 -1.54
C ALA A 122 -6.63 -16.26 -1.15
N GLN A 123 -6.07 -17.47 -1.13
CA GLN A 123 -6.76 -18.70 -0.69
C GLN A 123 -6.73 -18.91 0.83
N GLY A 124 -6.09 -18.01 1.58
CA GLY A 124 -6.01 -18.10 3.03
C GLY A 124 -4.92 -19.03 3.55
N VAL A 125 -4.02 -19.53 2.69
CA VAL A 125 -2.87 -20.36 3.08
C VAL A 125 -1.57 -19.56 3.07
N PRO A 126 -0.60 -19.88 3.95
CA PRO A 126 0.73 -19.28 3.93
C PRO A 126 1.44 -19.47 2.58
N ALA A 127 2.08 -18.41 2.11
CA ALA A 127 2.93 -18.45 0.94
C ALA A 127 4.28 -19.06 1.29
N THR A 128 4.70 -20.05 0.51
CA THR A 128 6.03 -20.63 0.61
C THR A 128 6.94 -19.99 -0.44
N ALA A 129 8.06 -19.43 0.01
CA ALA A 129 9.04 -18.79 -0.86
C ALA A 129 9.46 -19.72 -2.02
N GLY A 130 9.33 -19.23 -3.25
CA GLY A 130 9.67 -19.98 -4.47
C GLY A 130 8.72 -21.13 -4.84
N ARG A 131 7.66 -21.40 -4.05
CA ARG A 131 6.70 -22.49 -4.31
C ARG A 131 5.25 -22.04 -4.43
N THR A 132 4.97 -20.78 -4.13
CA THR A 132 3.65 -20.17 -4.25
C THR A 132 3.67 -19.12 -5.35
N LEU A 133 2.67 -19.17 -6.24
CA LEU A 133 2.48 -18.23 -7.35
C LEU A 133 1.07 -17.65 -7.30
N ALA A 134 0.94 -16.36 -7.61
CA ALA A 134 -0.33 -15.73 -7.90
C ALA A 134 -0.66 -15.88 -9.40
N VAL A 135 -1.91 -16.16 -9.72
CA VAL A 135 -2.43 -16.33 -11.08
C VAL A 135 -3.60 -15.37 -11.35
#